data_AF-A0A7H9DL52-F1
#
_entry.id   AF-A0A7H9DL52-F1
#
_cell.length_a   1.000
_cell.length_b   1.000
_cell.length_c   1.000
_cell.angle_alpha   90.00
_cell.angle_beta   90.00
_cell.angle_gamma   90.00
#
_symmetry.space_group_name_H-M   'P 1'
#
loop_
_entity.id
_entity.type
_entity.pdbx_description
1 polymer ?
#
loop_
_entity_poly.entity_id
_entity_poly.type
_entity_poly.pdbx_seq_one_letter_code
_entity_poly.pdbx_strand_id
1 'polypeptide(L)' 'MKTLKNNYLSLIIIIFAIILSFVLQYAFNLPLIAGAFIGVLLGILCGFILQWIRGKNEKNNKTDAS' A
#
# COMPACT_ATOMS: atom_id res chain seq x y z
N MET A 1 19.70 9.24 12.05
CA MET A 1 19.22 9.27 10.64
C MET A 1 18.85 7.86 10.14
N LYS A 2 17.91 7.15 10.78
CA LYS A 2 17.49 5.78 10.36
C LYS A 2 16.07 5.69 9.77
N THR A 3 15.34 6.80 9.74
CA THR A 3 13.92 6.82 9.30
C THR A 3 13.75 6.80 7.77
N LEU A 4 14.76 7.19 7.00
CA LEU A 4 14.65 7.30 5.54
C LEU A 4 14.74 5.95 4.81
N LYS A 5 15.36 4.93 5.44
CA LYS A 5 15.51 3.60 4.85
C LYS A 5 14.26 2.71 5.03
N ASN A 6 13.34 3.06 5.94
CA ASN A 6 12.14 2.25 6.24
C ASN A 6 10.94 2.52 5.32
N ASN A 7 10.92 3.64 4.58
CA ASN A 7 9.77 4.00 3.73
C ASN A 7 9.80 3.39 2.33
N TYR A 8 10.85 2.63 1.99
CA TYR A 8 10.92 1.86 0.73
C TYR A 8 9.76 0.90 0.58
N LEU A 9 9.28 0.31 1.68
CA LEU A 9 8.11 -0.56 1.69
C LEU A 9 6.87 0.18 1.17
N SER A 10 6.62 1.39 1.69
CA SER A 10 5.49 2.22 1.27
C SER A 10 5.59 2.61 -0.21
N LEU A 11 6.80 2.95 -0.68
CA LEU A 11 7.04 3.30 -2.09
C LEU A 11 6.77 2.11 -3.02
N ILE A 12 7.27 0.92 -2.66
CA ILE A 12 7.06 -0.32 -3.42
C ILE A 12 5.58 -0.66 -3.53
N ILE A 13 4.82 -0.51 -2.45
CA ILE A 13 3.36 -0.70 -2.45
C ILE A 13 2.66 0.24 -3.42
N ILE A 14 3.06 1.51 -3.47
CA ILE A 14 2.45 2.50 -4.38
C ILE A 14 2.74 2.14 -5.83
N ILE A 15 4.00 1.80 -6.15
CA ILE A 15 4.40 1.37 -7.49
C ILE A 15 3.64 0.11 -7.91
N PHE A 16 3.52 -0.87 -6.99
CA PHE A 16 2.80 -2.11 -7.24
C PHE A 16 1.31 -1.85 -7.51
N ALA A 17 0.66 -0.96 -6.76
CA ALA A 17 -0.74 -0.60 -6.98
C ALA A 17 -0.98 0.04 -8.36
N ILE A 18 -0.06 0.90 -8.82
CA ILE A 18 -0.14 1.52 -10.16
C ILE A 18 -0.03 0.45 -11.24
N ILE A 19 0.97 -0.44 -11.13
CA ILE A 19 1.18 -1.53 -12.09
C ILE A 19 -0.03 -2.47 -12.10
N LEU A 20 -0.53 -2.87 -10.93
CA LEU A 20 -1.69 -3.76 -10.82
C LEU A 20 -2.93 -3.18 -11.52
N SER A 21 -3.16 -1.88 -11.32
CA SER A 21 -4.28 -1.16 -11.95
C SER A 21 -4.16 -1.15 -13.47
N PHE A 22 -2.94 -0.95 -13.98
CA PHE A 22 -2.67 -0.95 -15.42
C PHE A 22 -2.80 -2.35 -16.03
N VAL A 23 -2.31 -3.38 -15.33
CA VAL A 23 -2.43 -4.79 -15.75
C VAL A 23 -3.89 -5.21 -15.81
N LEU A 24 -4.71 -4.82 -14.82
CA LEU A 24 -6.14 -5.12 -14.82
C LEU A 24 -6.88 -4.40 -15.95
N GLN A 25 -6.51 -3.15 -16.20
CA GLN A 25 -7.05 -2.36 -17.30
C GLN A 25 -6.76 -3.00 -18.67
N TYR A 26 -5.54 -3.51 -18.86
CA TYR A 26 -5.15 -4.24 -20.05
C TYR A 26 -5.87 -5.60 -20.18
N ALA A 27 -5.90 -6.39 -19.10
CA ALA A 27 -6.45 -7.75 -19.12
C ALA A 27 -7.96 -7.78 -19.42
N PHE A 28 -8.70 -6.80 -18.91
CA PHE A 28 -10.16 -6.74 -19.05
C PHE A 28 -10.62 -5.68 -20.07
N ASN A 29 -9.71 -5.05 -20.82
CA ASN A 29 -9.99 -3.96 -21.78
C ASN A 29 -10.87 -2.84 -21.18
N LEU A 30 -10.70 -2.54 -19.89
CA LEU A 30 -11.52 -1.50 -19.27
C LEU A 30 -11.08 -0.12 -19.74
N PRO A 31 -12.02 0.84 -19.84
CA PRO A 31 -11.68 2.23 -20.07
C PRO A 31 -10.75 2.78 -18.98
N LEU A 32 -9.94 3.77 -19.34
CA LEU A 32 -8.97 4.47 -18.48
C LEU A 32 -9.56 4.85 -17.10
N ILE A 33 -10.82 5.29 -17.11
CA ILE A 33 -11.56 5.67 -15.91
C ILE A 33 -11.69 4.52 -14.90
N ALA A 34 -11.93 3.30 -15.34
CA ALA A 34 -12.15 2.18 -14.44
C ALA A 34 -10.85 1.77 -13.73
N GLY A 35 -9.71 1.85 -14.42
CA GLY A 35 -8.40 1.62 -13.80
C GLY A 35 -8.06 2.70 -12.77
N ALA A 36 -8.51 3.95 -12.98
CA ALA A 36 -8.40 4.99 -11.96
C ALA A 36 -9.27 4.66 -10.73
N PHE A 37 -10.52 4.22 -10.92
CA PHE A 37 -11.38 3.77 -9.82
C PHE A 37 -10.78 2.58 -9.05
N ILE A 38 -10.31 1.56 -9.76
CA ILE A 38 -9.67 0.36 -9.21
C ILE A 38 -8.38 0.72 -8.48
N GLY A 39 -7.56 1.60 -9.05
CA GLY A 39 -6.32 2.06 -8.43
C GLY A 39 -6.55 2.88 -7.16
N VAL A 40 -7.57 3.73 -7.14
CA VAL A 40 -7.97 4.45 -5.91
C VAL A 40 -8.47 3.46 -4.86
N LEU A 41 -9.32 2.50 -5.24
CA LEU A 41 -9.86 1.50 -4.32
C LEU A 41 -8.74 0.61 -3.72
N LEU A 42 -7.84 0.10 -4.56
CA LEU A 42 -6.68 -0.69 -4.16
C LEU A 42 -5.70 0.14 -3.33
N GLY A 43 -5.47 1.40 -3.69
CA GLY A 43 -4.59 2.31 -2.96
C GLY A 43 -5.09 2.60 -1.55
N ILE A 44 -6.38 2.88 -1.39
CA ILE A 44 -7.02 3.08 -0.08
C ILE A 44 -6.91 1.79 0.75
N LEU A 45 -7.24 0.64 0.15
CA LEU A 45 -7.19 -0.64 0.84
C LEU A 45 -5.76 -0.97 1.31
N CYS A 46 -4.76 -0.77 0.44
CA CYS A 46 -3.37 -1.01 0.77
C CYS A 46 -2.85 -0.04 1.85
N GLY A 47 -3.22 1.24 1.75
CA GLY A 47 -2.92 2.25 2.78
C GLY A 47 -3.53 1.88 4.14
N PHE A 48 -4.76 1.38 4.14
CA PHE A 48 -5.45 0.92 5.35
C PHE A 48 -4.75 -0.29 5.98
N ILE A 49 -4.37 -1.28 5.17
CA ILE A 49 -3.62 -2.47 5.61
C ILE A 49 -2.26 -2.06 6.20
N LEU A 50 -1.55 -1.13 5.54
CA LEU A 50 -0.26 -0.66 6.01
C LEU A 50 -0.36 0.07 7.35
N GLN A 51 -1.41 0.89 7.52
CA GLN A 51 -1.68 1.59 8.77
C GLN A 51 -2.05 0.61 9.89
N TRP A 52 -2.85 -0.41 9.58
CA TRP A 52 -3.21 -1.48 10.52
C TRP A 52 -1.99 -2.28 10.99
N ILE A 53 -1.10 -2.67 10.07
CA ILE A 53 0.14 -3.40 10.38
C ILE A 53 1.10 -2.56 11.22
N ARG A 54 1.22 -1.26 10.91
CA ARG A 54 2.04 -0.32 11.70
C ARG A 54 1.48 -0.15 13.12
N GLY A 55 0.17 0.05 13.26
CA GLY A 55 -0.49 0.16 14.56
C GLY A 55 -0.38 -1.10 15.43
N LYS A 56 -0.19 -2.28 14.83
CA LYS A 56 0.02 -3.54 15.56
C LYS A 56 1.48 -3.76 15.97
N ASN A 57 2.45 -3.34 15.15
CA ASN A 57 3.88 -3.38 15.51
C ASN A 57 4.22 -2.43 16.67
N GLU A 58 3.59 -1.26 16.74
CA GLU A 58 3.84 -0.29 17.80
C GLU A 58 3.37 -0.78 19.20
N LYS A 59 2.41 -1.71 19.24
CA LYS A 59 1.95 -2.30 20.52
C LYS A 59 2.90 -3.36 21.08
N ASN A 60 3.67 -4.05 20.25
CA ASN A 60 4.58 -5.10 20.71
C ASN A 60 5.91 -4.55 21.26
N ASN A 61 6.30 -3.32 20.90
CA ASN A 61 7.56 -2.74 21.38
C ASN A 61 7.45 -2.04 22.75
N LYS A 62 6.30 -2.11 23.42
CA LYS A 62 6.12 -1.61 24.79
C LYS A 62 6.14 -2.72 25.86
N THR A 63 6.15 -3.99 25.47
CA THR A 63 6.13 -5.11 26.42
C THR A 63 7.53 -5.60 26.79
N ASP A 64 8.54 -5.31 25.97
CA ASP A 64 9.94 -5.71 26.24
C ASP A 64 10.72 -4.69 27.11
N ALA A 65 10.02 -3.78 27.79
CA ALA A 65 10.60 -2.75 28.67
C ALA A 65 9.93 -2.70 30.05
N SER A 66 9.45 -3.85 30.55
CA SER A 66 8.94 -4.02 31.92
C SER A 66 9.69 -5.12 32.65
#